data_AF-A0A7C8YP73-F1
#
_entry.id   AF-A0A7C8YP73-F1
#
_cell.length_a   1.000
_cell.length_b   1.000
_cell.length_c   1.000
_cell.angle_alpha   90.00
_cell.angle_beta   90.00
_cell.angle_gamma   90.00
#
_symmetry.space_group_name_H-M   'P 1'
#
loop_
_entity.id
_entity.type
_entity.pdbx_description
1 polymer ?
#
loop_
_entity_poly.entity_id
_entity_poly.type
_entity_poly.pdbx_seq_one_letter_code
_entity_poly.pdbx_strand_id
1 'polypeptide(L)'
;FDDNIPQRAFDNFQFVNFTKIMFENKDMSKKEAAFALAALMEIPFQYRATQKLEPNKHSVTRSHNRPLPPPSEVIDHDAAKSVALMGDSSSIGTSAPFEQVCPICLTSPKNMAFECGHLTCKDCGETLSTCPLCRRPITIRVRLFT
;
A
#
# COMPACT_ATOMS: atom_id res chain seq x y z
N PHE A 1 -9.53 24.93 2.80
CA PHE A 1 -8.36 24.88 1.88
C PHE A 1 -8.67 23.93 0.71
N ASP A 2 -9.39 22.85 1.01
CA ASP A 2 -10.16 21.94 0.14
C ASP A 2 -11.34 22.56 -0.65
N ASP A 3 -12.14 23.47 -0.08
CA ASP A 3 -13.40 23.92 -0.67
C ASP A 3 -13.26 24.78 -1.94
N ASN A 4 -12.05 25.31 -2.18
CA ASN A 4 -11.82 26.32 -3.23
C ASN A 4 -11.06 25.79 -4.45
N ILE A 5 -10.90 24.46 -4.61
CA ILE A 5 -10.23 23.92 -5.81
C ILE A 5 -11.26 23.61 -6.93
N PRO A 6 -11.23 24.38 -8.03
CA PRO A 6 -12.28 24.41 -9.05
C PRO A 6 -12.26 23.19 -9.99
N GLN A 7 -13.39 22.98 -10.68
CA GLN A 7 -13.61 21.96 -11.73
C GLN A 7 -13.32 20.50 -11.31
N ARG A 8 -14.12 19.97 -10.37
CA ARG A 8 -14.08 18.55 -10.02
C ARG A 8 -15.47 17.94 -10.08
N ALA A 9 -15.57 16.69 -10.55
CA ALA A 9 -16.83 15.96 -10.66
C ALA A 9 -17.44 15.60 -9.29
N PHE A 10 -16.57 15.48 -8.28
CA PHE A 10 -16.93 15.27 -6.88
C PHE A 10 -15.77 15.73 -6.00
N ASP A 11 -16.03 15.94 -4.71
CA ASP A 11 -14.99 16.27 -3.76
C ASP A 11 -14.10 15.07 -3.49
N ASN A 12 -12.82 15.16 -3.84
CA ASN A 12 -11.86 14.05 -3.86
C ASN A 12 -10.56 14.37 -3.11
N PHE A 13 -10.55 15.44 -2.32
CA PHE A 13 -9.36 15.88 -1.60
C PHE A 13 -9.75 16.41 -0.24
N GLN A 14 -9.17 15.82 0.81
CA GLN A 14 -9.38 16.25 2.18
C GLN A 14 -8.06 16.63 2.84
N PHE A 15 -8.02 17.77 3.53
CA PHE A 15 -6.86 18.18 4.31
C PHE A 15 -7.07 17.93 5.80
N VAL A 16 -6.16 17.18 6.42
CA VAL A 16 -6.16 16.92 7.87
C VAL A 16 -4.97 17.62 8.52
N ASN A 17 -5.25 18.55 9.44
CA ASN A 17 -4.21 19.21 10.21
C ASN A 17 -3.73 18.32 11.38
N PHE A 18 -2.78 17.42 11.07
CA PHE A 18 -2.20 16.51 12.05
C PHE A 18 -1.61 17.22 13.27
N THR A 19 -0.83 18.29 13.05
CA THR A 19 -0.17 19.04 14.12
C THR A 19 -1.19 19.63 15.09
N LYS A 20 -2.27 20.21 14.58
CA LYS A 20 -3.36 20.75 15.41
C LYS A 20 -3.96 19.66 16.29
N ILE A 21 -4.30 18.49 15.72
CA ILE A 21 -4.91 17.38 16.45
C ILE A 21 -3.96 16.86 17.54
N MET A 22 -2.68 16.71 17.21
CA MET A 22 -1.69 16.20 18.16
C MET A 22 -1.31 17.21 19.25
N PHE A 23 -1.51 18.50 19.02
CA PHE A 23 -1.26 19.56 20.01
C PHE A 23 -2.38 19.70 21.05
N GLU A 24 -3.56 19.13 20.82
CA GLU A 24 -4.67 19.22 21.77
C GLU A 24 -4.32 18.57 23.13
N ASN A 25 -4.88 19.10 24.22
CA ASN A 25 -4.70 18.50 25.55
C ASN A 25 -5.69 17.34 25.76
N LYS A 26 -5.41 16.20 25.11
CA LYS A 26 -6.19 14.96 25.15
C LYS A 26 -5.26 13.75 25.29
N ASP A 27 -5.81 12.64 25.77
CA ASP A 27 -5.11 11.35 25.77
C ASP A 27 -4.73 10.92 24.34
N MET A 28 -3.63 10.18 24.21
CA MET A 28 -3.12 9.72 22.90
C MET A 28 -4.17 8.94 22.10
N SER A 29 -4.88 8.00 22.72
CA SER A 29 -5.93 7.23 22.06
C SER A 29 -7.05 8.13 21.50
N LYS A 30 -7.38 9.24 22.18
CA LYS A 30 -8.38 10.21 21.70
C LYS A 30 -7.85 11.04 20.54
N LYS A 31 -6.55 11.37 20.53
CA LYS A 31 -5.90 12.07 19.41
C LYS A 31 -5.85 11.19 18.16
N GLU A 32 -5.48 9.93 18.31
CA GLU A 32 -5.48 8.94 17.23
C GLU A 32 -6.88 8.74 16.66
N ALA A 33 -7.89 8.57 17.51
CA ALA A 33 -9.28 8.47 17.07
C ALA A 33 -9.75 9.73 16.34
N ALA A 34 -9.40 10.92 16.85
CA ALA A 34 -9.73 12.19 16.20
C ALA A 34 -9.04 12.34 14.83
N PHE A 35 -7.78 11.94 14.72
CA PHE A 35 -7.04 11.93 13.46
C PHE A 35 -7.65 10.95 12.46
N ALA A 36 -7.92 9.71 12.88
CA ALA A 36 -8.53 8.70 12.02
C ALA A 36 -9.90 9.13 11.53
N LEU A 37 -10.73 9.70 12.41
CA LEU A 37 -12.03 10.25 12.03
C LEU A 37 -11.87 11.38 11.00
N ALA A 38 -11.04 12.39 11.29
CA ALA A 38 -10.83 13.52 10.38
C ALA A 38 -10.30 13.09 9.00
N ALA A 39 -9.45 12.05 8.95
CA ALA A 39 -8.91 11.51 7.72
C ALA A 39 -9.91 10.67 6.91
N LEU A 40 -10.88 10.03 7.57
CA LEU A 40 -11.73 9.02 6.94
C LEU A 40 -13.19 9.43 6.75
N MET A 41 -13.67 10.51 7.40
CA MET A 41 -15.09 10.88 7.37
C MET A 41 -15.65 11.11 5.96
N GLU A 42 -14.84 11.54 5.01
CA GLU A 42 -15.29 11.81 3.64
C GLU A 42 -15.17 10.61 2.71
N ILE A 43 -14.36 9.62 3.07
CA ILE A 43 -14.09 8.43 2.24
C ILE A 43 -15.37 7.68 1.86
N PRO A 44 -16.37 7.46 2.74
CA PRO A 44 -17.63 6.81 2.35
C PRO A 44 -18.39 7.56 1.24
N PHE A 45 -18.38 8.89 1.27
CA PHE A 45 -19.05 9.72 0.26
C PHE A 45 -18.25 9.74 -1.05
N GLN A 46 -16.93 9.87 -0.96
CA GLN A 46 -16.01 9.78 -2.09
C GLN A 46 -16.15 8.44 -2.82
N TYR A 47 -16.22 7.33 -2.07
CA TYR A 47 -16.42 6.00 -2.63
C TYR A 47 -17.76 5.85 -3.37
N ARG A 48 -18.85 6.40 -2.82
CA ARG A 48 -20.14 6.41 -3.52
C ARG A 48 -20.13 7.28 -4.76
N ALA A 49 -19.37 8.38 -4.74
CA ALA A 49 -19.21 9.24 -5.91
C ALA A 49 -18.45 8.52 -7.02
N THR A 50 -17.37 7.79 -6.71
CA THR A 50 -16.61 7.03 -7.72
C THR A 50 -17.40 5.88 -8.32
N GLN A 51 -18.29 5.23 -7.56
CA GLN A 51 -19.22 4.22 -8.12
C GLN A 51 -20.16 4.77 -9.18
N LYS A 52 -20.51 6.06 -9.11
CA LYS A 52 -21.40 6.74 -10.09
C LYS A 52 -20.65 7.25 -11.31
N LEU A 53 -19.32 7.22 -11.29
CA LEU A 53 -18.52 7.57 -12.45
C LEU A 53 -18.36 6.32 -13.31
N GLU A 54 -18.90 6.36 -14.53
CA GLU A 54 -18.60 5.34 -15.53
C GLU A 54 -17.07 5.29 -15.72
N PRO A 55 -16.42 4.12 -15.59
CA PRO A 55 -15.00 3.99 -15.88
C PRO A 55 -14.80 4.30 -17.36
N ASN A 56 -14.32 5.51 -17.64
CA ASN A 56 -14.05 5.93 -19.00
C ASN A 56 -13.01 4.97 -19.60
N LYS A 57 -13.47 4.06 -20.48
CA LYS A 57 -12.64 3.08 -21.19
C LYS A 57 -11.67 3.73 -22.17
N HIS A 58 -11.75 5.06 -22.33
CA HIS A 58 -10.76 5.80 -23.08
C HIS A 58 -9.52 5.88 -22.22
N SER A 59 -8.49 5.15 -22.66
CA SER A 59 -7.12 5.28 -22.20
C SER A 59 -6.74 6.76 -22.24
N VAL A 60 -7.01 7.47 -21.16
CA VAL A 60 -6.31 8.72 -20.89
C VAL A 60 -4.88 8.24 -20.77
N THR A 61 -4.08 8.56 -21.78
CA THR A 61 -2.63 8.42 -21.76
C THR A 61 -2.09 9.32 -20.65
N ARG A 62 -2.36 8.96 -19.39
CA ARG A 62 -1.72 9.55 -18.23
C ARG A 62 -0.27 9.20 -18.44
N SER A 63 0.56 10.22 -18.64
CA SER A 63 2.00 10.10 -18.46
C SER A 63 2.21 9.30 -17.18
N HIS A 64 2.62 8.04 -17.32
CA HIS A 64 2.92 7.22 -16.18
C HIS A 64 4.18 7.82 -15.58
N ASN A 65 4.01 8.71 -14.62
CA ASN A 65 5.10 9.22 -13.81
C ASN A 65 5.66 8.00 -13.06
N ARG A 66 6.70 7.38 -13.62
CA ARG A 66 7.41 6.29 -12.97
C ARG A 66 8.08 6.90 -11.73
N PRO A 67 7.78 6.38 -10.52
CA PRO A 67 8.51 6.83 -9.34
C PRO A 67 10.01 6.69 -9.58
N LEU A 68 10.76 7.73 -9.23
CA LEU A 68 12.22 7.65 -9.21
C LEU A 68 12.64 6.58 -8.18
N PRO A 69 13.76 5.89 -8.40
CA PRO A 69 14.32 5.03 -7.36
C PRO A 69 14.64 5.88 -6.11
N PRO A 70 14.54 5.31 -4.91
CA PRO A 70 15.03 5.97 -3.71
C PRO A 70 16.52 6.33 -3.84
N PRO A 71 16.97 7.47 -3.29
CA PRO A 71 18.39 7.84 -3.29
C PRO A 71 19.26 6.77 -2.61
N SER A 72 20.38 6.39 -3.22
CA SER A 72 21.24 5.29 -2.72
C SER A 72 21.78 5.60 -1.33
N GLU A 73 22.09 6.86 -1.04
CA GLU A 73 22.67 7.30 0.21
C GLU A 73 21.74 7.03 1.40
N VAL A 74 20.42 7.12 1.18
CA VAL A 74 19.41 6.80 2.20
C VAL A 74 19.34 5.29 2.44
N ILE A 75 19.38 4.50 1.36
CA ILE A 75 19.36 3.03 1.44
C ILE A 75 20.58 2.52 2.21
N ASP A 76 21.76 3.03 1.87
CA ASP A 76 23.03 2.63 2.50
C ASP A 76 23.08 3.03 3.98
N HIS A 77 22.57 4.22 4.31
CA HIS A 77 22.46 4.68 5.70
C HIS A 77 21.47 3.84 6.53
N ASP A 78 20.29 3.54 6.01
CA ASP A 78 19.29 2.71 6.69
C ASP A 78 19.77 1.26 6.84
N ALA A 79 20.50 0.72 5.85
CA ALA A 79 21.16 -0.57 5.93
C ALA A 79 22.27 -0.59 7.00
N ALA A 80 23.11 0.44 7.07
CA ALA A 80 24.14 0.55 8.09
C ALA A 80 23.54 0.68 9.51
N LYS A 81 22.43 1.43 9.64
CA LYS A 81 21.72 1.63 10.92
C LYS A 81 21.02 0.37 11.41
N SER A 82 20.47 -0.43 10.50
CA SER A 82 19.89 -1.74 10.84
C SER A 82 20.96 -2.76 11.23
N VAL A 83 22.17 -2.68 10.69
CA VAL A 83 23.33 -3.47 11.14
C VAL A 83 23.86 -3.01 12.51
N ALA A 84 23.85 -1.70 12.81
CA ALA A 84 24.30 -1.18 14.10
C ALA A 84 23.38 -1.57 15.28
N LEU A 85 22.08 -1.80 15.03
CA LEU A 85 21.13 -2.30 16.04
C LEU A 85 21.25 -3.80 16.33
N MET A 86 22.09 -4.54 15.58
CA MET A 86 22.34 -5.98 15.79
C MET A 86 23.54 -6.25 16.72
N GLY A 87 24.16 -5.22 17.28
CA GLY A 87 25.41 -5.31 18.05
C GLY A 87 25.27 -5.66 19.54
N ASP A 88 24.08 -5.64 20.13
CA ASP A 88 23.93 -5.95 21.55
C ASP A 88 22.50 -6.40 21.90
N SER A 89 22.24 -7.71 21.83
CA SER A 89 21.43 -8.47 22.81
C SER A 89 21.10 -9.87 22.30
N SER A 90 21.49 -10.85 23.10
CA SER A 90 21.17 -12.26 22.99
C SER A 90 19.65 -12.53 23.01
N SER A 91 19.23 -13.48 22.16
CA SER A 91 17.96 -14.23 22.15
C SER A 91 16.68 -13.60 21.55
N ILE A 92 16.24 -14.25 20.46
CA ILE A 92 14.86 -14.41 19.93
C ILE A 92 14.26 -13.22 19.15
N GLY A 93 14.19 -13.43 17.84
CA GLY A 93 13.40 -12.66 16.88
C GLY A 93 13.30 -13.44 15.57
N THR A 94 12.55 -14.54 15.59
CA THR A 94 12.09 -15.29 14.41
C THR A 94 11.76 -14.34 13.26
N SER A 95 12.36 -14.53 12.09
CA SER A 95 11.94 -13.86 10.86
C SER A 95 10.43 -14.03 10.72
N ALA A 96 9.72 -12.91 10.74
CA ALA A 96 8.28 -12.93 10.93
C ALA A 96 7.60 -13.76 9.81
N PRO A 97 6.62 -14.61 10.13
CA PRO A 97 5.95 -15.52 9.17
C PRO A 97 5.16 -14.79 8.05
N PHE A 98 5.08 -13.47 8.09
CA PHE A 98 4.34 -12.65 7.13
C PHE A 98 4.96 -12.61 5.73
N GLU A 99 6.24 -12.95 5.58
CA GLU A 99 6.87 -12.93 4.26
C GLU A 99 6.50 -14.15 3.40
N GLN A 100 5.83 -15.16 3.98
CA GLN A 100 5.42 -16.38 3.29
C GLN A 100 3.93 -16.44 2.93
N VAL A 101 3.12 -15.45 3.34
CA VAL A 101 1.67 -15.40 3.03
C VAL A 101 1.36 -14.59 1.78
N CYS A 102 0.30 -14.98 1.06
CA CYS A 102 -0.12 -14.35 -0.18
C CYS A 102 -0.45 -12.87 0.02
N PRO A 103 0.11 -11.93 -0.78
CA PRO A 103 -0.12 -10.49 -0.61
C PRO A 103 -1.55 -10.05 -0.98
N ILE A 104 -2.39 -10.95 -1.47
CA ILE A 104 -3.75 -10.65 -1.92
C ILE A 104 -4.75 -11.02 -0.83
N CYS A 105 -4.74 -12.28 -0.37
CA CYS A 105 -5.66 -12.74 0.67
C CYS A 105 -5.09 -12.62 2.10
N LEU A 106 -3.78 -12.39 2.24
CA LEU A 106 -3.07 -12.29 3.53
C LEU A 106 -3.30 -13.50 4.46
N THR A 107 -3.72 -14.63 3.89
CA THR A 107 -4.17 -15.81 4.64
C THR A 107 -3.40 -17.06 4.20
N SER A 108 -3.45 -17.39 2.90
CA SER A 108 -2.86 -18.62 2.36
C SER A 108 -1.37 -18.46 2.04
N PRO A 109 -0.56 -19.54 2.09
CA PRO A 109 0.85 -19.48 1.74
C PRO A 109 1.09 -19.21 0.25
N LYS A 110 2.26 -18.64 -0.06
CA LYS A 110 2.73 -18.41 -1.42
C LYS A 110 3.12 -19.74 -2.10
N ASN A 111 2.22 -20.32 -2.88
CA ASN A 111 2.43 -21.59 -3.59
C ASN A 111 2.26 -21.49 -5.13
N MET A 112 2.24 -20.28 -5.67
CA MET A 112 2.23 -20.03 -7.11
C MET A 112 3.20 -18.91 -7.46
N ALA A 113 4.10 -19.18 -8.41
CA ALA A 113 5.04 -18.21 -8.98
C ALA A 113 4.61 -17.82 -10.40
N PHE A 114 4.81 -16.55 -10.75
CA PHE A 114 4.64 -16.04 -12.12
C PHE A 114 6.00 -15.97 -12.84
N GLU A 115 5.98 -15.87 -14.18
CA GLU A 115 7.20 -15.70 -15.01
C GLU A 115 8.12 -14.56 -14.51
N CYS A 116 7.52 -13.51 -13.95
CA CYS A 116 8.27 -12.37 -13.41
C CYS A 116 8.97 -12.62 -12.06
N GLY A 117 8.88 -13.82 -11.50
CA GLY A 117 9.51 -14.22 -10.22
C GLY A 117 8.67 -13.91 -8.97
N HIS A 118 7.54 -13.21 -9.12
CA HIS A 118 6.65 -12.85 -8.01
C HIS A 118 5.68 -13.97 -7.65
N LEU A 119 5.21 -13.95 -6.40
CA LEU A 119 4.53 -15.07 -5.77
C LEU A 119 3.16 -14.70 -5.17
N THR A 120 2.19 -15.60 -5.30
CA THR A 120 0.87 -15.55 -4.65
C THR A 120 0.44 -16.93 -4.18
N CYS A 121 -0.69 -17.06 -3.49
CA CYS A 121 -1.35 -18.36 -3.38
C CYS A 121 -2.01 -18.75 -4.72
N LYS A 122 -2.28 -20.03 -4.90
CA LYS A 122 -2.95 -20.62 -6.06
C LYS A 122 -4.33 -20.00 -6.29
N ASP A 123 -5.15 -19.91 -5.24
CA ASP A 123 -6.54 -19.46 -5.35
C ASP A 123 -6.63 -18.01 -5.84
N CYS A 124 -5.74 -17.14 -5.37
CA CYS A 124 -5.67 -15.77 -5.87
C CYS A 124 -4.93 -15.68 -7.21
N GLY A 125 -3.94 -16.54 -7.47
CA GLY A 125 -3.09 -16.47 -8.66
C GLY A 125 -3.74 -16.95 -9.96
N GLU A 126 -4.73 -17.84 -9.89
CA GLU A 126 -5.37 -18.43 -11.06
C GLU A 126 -6.20 -17.43 -11.87
N THR A 127 -6.81 -16.43 -11.21
CA THR A 127 -7.69 -15.45 -11.87
C THR A 127 -6.97 -14.20 -12.37
N LEU A 128 -5.69 -14.03 -12.05
CA LEU A 128 -4.92 -12.84 -12.39
C LEU A 128 -4.40 -12.87 -13.83
N SER A 129 -4.65 -11.80 -14.61
CA SER A 129 -4.06 -11.60 -15.94
C SER A 129 -2.73 -10.84 -15.90
N THR A 130 -2.48 -10.06 -14.84
CA THR A 130 -1.26 -9.26 -14.64
C THR A 130 -0.73 -9.44 -13.23
N CYS A 131 0.59 -9.44 -13.07
CA CYS A 131 1.22 -9.56 -11.75
C CYS A 131 0.86 -8.35 -10.86
N PRO A 132 0.38 -8.56 -9.62
CA PRO A 132 0.01 -7.46 -8.72
C PRO A 132 1.22 -6.66 -8.21
N LEU A 133 2.43 -7.24 -8.27
CA LEU A 133 3.66 -6.61 -7.77
C LEU A 133 4.37 -5.79 -8.85
N CYS A 134 4.48 -6.29 -10.09
CA CYS A 134 5.23 -5.62 -11.16
C CYS A 134 4.41 -5.28 -12.41
N ARG A 135 3.11 -5.60 -12.44
CA ARG A 135 2.16 -5.30 -13.53
C ARG A 135 2.51 -5.90 -14.89
N ARG A 136 3.49 -6.81 -14.97
CA ARG A 136 3.77 -7.58 -16.19
C ARG A 136 2.62 -8.58 -16.46
N PRO A 137 2.25 -8.82 -17.73
CA PRO A 137 1.25 -9.83 -18.07
C PRO A 137 1.72 -11.22 -17.60
N ILE A 138 0.77 -12.03 -17.10
CA ILE A 138 1.08 -13.39 -16.61
C ILE A 138 0.81 -14.38 -17.73
N THR A 139 1.89 -14.85 -18.35
CA THR A 139 1.91 -15.90 -19.37
C THR A 139 2.10 -17.28 -18.73
N ILE A 140 3.02 -17.39 -17.75
CA ILE A 140 3.40 -18.64 -17.09
C ILE A 140 3.05 -18.57 -15.60
N ARG A 141 2.47 -19.68 -15.10
CA ARG A 141 2.17 -19.94 -13.69
C ARG A 141 2.81 -21.25 -13.30
N VAL A 142 3.68 -21.23 -12.30
CA VAL A 142 4.34 -22.41 -11.75
C VAL A 142 3.78 -22.68 -10.36
N ARG A 143 3.22 -23.88 -10.14
CA ARG A 143 2.83 -24.31 -8.80
C ARG A 143 4.09 -24.76 -8.06
N LEU A 144 4.30 -24.20 -6.87
CA LEU A 144 5.38 -24.59 -5.98
C LEU A 144 4.86 -25.69 -5.06
N PHE A 145 5.57 -26.81 -5.03
CA PHE A 145 5.36 -27.87 -4.06
C PHE A 145 6.48 -27.75 -3.03
N THR A 146 6.10 -27.44 -1.80
CA THR A 146 6.97 -27.40 -0.62
C THR A 146 6.44 -28.39 0.39
#